data_AF-A0A7I9VVK8-F1
#
_entry.id   AF-A0A7I9VVK8-F1
#
_cell.length_a   1.000
_cell.length_b   1.000
_cell.length_c   1.000
_cell.angle_alpha   90.00
_cell.angle_beta   90.00
_cell.angle_gamma   90.00
#
_symmetry.space_group_name_H-M   'P 1'
#
loop_
_entity.id
_entity.type
_entity.pdbx_description
1 polymer ?
#
loop_
_entity_poly.entity_id
_entity_poly.type
_entity_poly.pdbx_seq_one_letter_code
_entity_poly.pdbx_strand_id
1 'polypeptide(L)'
;MTRAPFVAAAAAALALCAAPTAGAAPGDTPVPNMKDGVALGTPCTNTTRFVFGWDANGNVLACRSPLPGEQSQWVPGGKLVGVRAIRSECILDVYGQSPDFRQHVAAQSPDGLPLFCEYPWNFWAVHPAA
;
A
#
# COMPACT_ATOMS: atom_id res chain seq x y z
N MET A 1 -57.21 -35.97 14.95
CA MET A 1 -56.59 -34.73 15.48
C MET A 1 -55.41 -35.19 16.31
N THR A 2 -54.14 -34.90 16.05
CA THR A 2 -53.47 -33.73 15.44
C THR A 2 -52.08 -34.18 14.97
N ARG A 3 -51.70 -33.83 13.72
CA ARG A 3 -50.31 -33.96 13.20
C ARG A 3 -49.48 -32.81 13.77
N ALA A 4 -48.31 -33.09 14.35
CA ALA A 4 -47.34 -32.07 14.75
C ALA A 4 -46.27 -31.89 13.65
N PRO A 5 -45.94 -30.66 13.25
CA PRO A 5 -45.01 -30.41 12.16
C PRO A 5 -43.54 -30.43 12.60
N PHE A 6 -42.71 -30.84 11.65
CA PHE A 6 -41.25 -30.80 11.62
C PHE A 6 -40.69 -29.42 11.98
N VAL A 7 -39.60 -29.39 12.76
CA VAL A 7 -38.67 -28.25 12.80
C VAL A 7 -37.26 -28.81 12.65
N ALA A 8 -36.76 -28.79 11.41
CA ALA A 8 -35.36 -29.02 11.11
C ALA A 8 -34.59 -27.72 11.36
N ALA A 9 -33.74 -27.70 12.38
CA ALA A 9 -32.82 -26.60 12.64
C ALA A 9 -31.58 -26.76 11.75
N ALA A 10 -31.50 -26.01 10.66
CA ALA A 10 -30.30 -25.91 9.85
C ALA A 10 -29.32 -24.93 10.51
N ALA A 11 -28.25 -25.46 11.12
CA ALA A 11 -27.14 -24.65 11.60
C ALA A 11 -26.24 -24.25 10.42
N ALA A 12 -26.35 -23.01 9.97
CA ALA A 12 -25.42 -22.44 8.99
C ALA A 12 -24.12 -22.03 9.71
N ALA A 13 -23.06 -22.81 9.54
CA ALA A 13 -21.71 -22.44 9.97
C ALA A 13 -21.13 -21.41 8.98
N LEU A 14 -21.06 -20.15 9.39
CA LEU A 14 -20.32 -19.11 8.69
C LEU A 14 -18.83 -19.30 8.96
N ALA A 15 -18.10 -19.85 8.00
CA ALA A 15 -16.64 -19.82 8.01
C ALA A 15 -16.17 -18.40 7.70
N LEU A 16 -15.80 -17.63 8.73
CA LEU A 16 -15.04 -16.40 8.54
C LEU A 16 -13.61 -16.80 8.12
N CYS A 17 -13.33 -16.77 6.83
CA CYS A 17 -11.96 -16.77 6.33
C CYS A 17 -11.31 -15.43 6.73
N ALA A 18 -10.60 -15.40 7.86
CA ALA A 18 -9.69 -14.32 8.16
C ALA A 18 -8.51 -14.42 7.17
N ALA A 19 -8.53 -13.60 6.12
CA ALA A 19 -7.36 -13.40 5.29
C ALA A 19 -6.22 -12.88 6.19
N PRO A 20 -4.97 -13.34 6.00
CA PRO A 20 -3.85 -12.76 6.71
C PRO A 20 -3.73 -11.30 6.29
N THR A 21 -4.08 -10.38 7.19
CA THR A 21 -3.72 -8.99 7.05
C THR A 21 -2.22 -8.92 7.30
N ALA A 22 -1.42 -8.83 6.24
CA ALA A 22 -0.04 -8.39 6.38
C ALA A 22 -0.11 -6.99 7.01
N GLY A 23 0.18 -6.91 8.31
CA GLY A 23 0.15 -5.64 9.03
C GLY A 23 1.23 -4.72 8.46
N ALA A 24 0.94 -3.43 8.39
CA ALA A 24 1.97 -2.44 8.07
C ALA A 24 3.16 -2.57 9.03
N ALA A 25 4.38 -2.54 8.50
CA ALA A 25 5.57 -2.45 9.33
C ALA A 25 5.47 -1.23 10.27
N PRO A 26 6.05 -1.30 11.49
CA PRO A 26 6.01 -0.19 12.44
C PRO A 26 6.44 1.13 11.81
N GLY A 27 5.57 2.14 11.97
CA GLY A 27 5.76 3.48 11.41
C GLY A 27 5.11 3.70 10.05
N ASP A 28 4.85 2.65 9.25
CA ASP A 28 4.22 2.84 7.95
C ASP A 28 2.70 2.99 8.08
N THR A 29 2.15 3.97 7.37
CA THR A 29 0.71 4.27 7.35
C THR A 29 0.10 3.75 6.05
N PRO A 30 -0.86 2.79 6.13
CA PRO A 30 -1.52 2.25 4.94
C PRO A 30 -2.20 3.30 4.08
N VAL A 31 -2.30 3.00 2.78
CA VAL A 31 -3.02 3.81 1.78
C VAL A 31 -4.13 2.99 1.12
N PRO A 32 -5.17 3.64 0.57
CA PRO A 32 -6.23 2.94 -0.14
C PRO A 32 -5.70 2.10 -1.32
N ASN A 33 -6.30 0.94 -1.54
CA ASN A 33 -6.00 0.01 -2.65
C ASN A 33 -4.57 -0.54 -2.66
N MET A 34 -3.92 -0.57 -1.50
CA MET A 34 -2.63 -1.24 -1.36
C MET A 34 -2.79 -2.74 -1.63
N LYS A 35 -1.89 -3.32 -2.45
CA LYS A 35 -1.95 -4.74 -2.79
C LYS A 35 -1.30 -5.59 -1.72
N ASP A 36 -1.97 -6.67 -1.30
CA ASP A 36 -1.42 -7.60 -0.31
C ASP A 36 -0.61 -8.73 -0.97
N GLY A 37 0.39 -9.24 -0.24
CA GLY A 37 1.14 -10.43 -0.62
C GLY A 37 1.99 -10.27 -1.88
N VAL A 38 2.41 -9.05 -2.20
CA VAL A 38 3.30 -8.78 -3.32
C VAL A 38 4.72 -9.22 -2.98
N ALA A 39 5.56 -9.50 -3.99
CA ALA A 39 6.91 -9.99 -3.75
C ALA A 39 7.93 -9.20 -4.57
N LEU A 40 9.06 -8.86 -3.93
CA LEU A 40 10.14 -8.11 -4.56
C LEU A 40 10.62 -8.79 -5.86
N GLY A 41 10.79 -8.00 -6.92
CA GLY A 41 11.24 -8.45 -8.24
C GLY A 41 10.18 -9.17 -9.07
N THR A 42 8.99 -9.44 -8.53
CA THR A 42 7.93 -10.09 -9.32
C THR A 42 7.23 -9.09 -10.24
N PRO A 43 6.66 -9.54 -11.39
CA PRO A 43 5.98 -8.66 -12.32
C PRO A 43 4.76 -7.96 -11.71
N CYS A 44 4.49 -6.75 -12.17
CA CYS A 44 3.32 -5.96 -11.77
C CYS A 44 2.76 -5.17 -12.96
N THR A 45 1.52 -4.68 -12.87
CA THR A 45 0.82 -4.10 -14.04
C THR A 45 0.40 -2.64 -13.87
N ASN A 46 0.26 -2.15 -12.64
CA ASN A 46 -0.23 -0.79 -12.39
C ASN A 46 0.87 0.09 -11.82
N THR A 47 1.42 0.95 -12.66
CA THR A 47 2.58 1.81 -12.35
C THR A 47 2.22 3.29 -12.24
N THR A 48 0.93 3.64 -12.38
CA THR A 48 0.48 5.04 -12.44
C THR A 48 -0.34 5.49 -11.23
N ARG A 49 -1.25 4.65 -10.74
CA ARG A 49 -2.08 4.93 -9.56
C ARG A 49 -2.22 3.72 -8.67
N PHE A 50 -2.32 3.89 -7.35
CA PHE A 50 -2.45 2.80 -6.38
C PHE A 50 -1.32 1.77 -6.56
N VAL A 51 -0.10 2.29 -6.60
CA VAL A 51 1.11 1.54 -6.98
C VAL A 51 1.75 0.78 -5.83
N PHE A 52 1.29 1.00 -4.59
CA PHE A 52 1.90 0.43 -3.39
C PHE A 52 1.33 -0.94 -3.05
N GLY A 53 2.13 -1.76 -2.39
CA GLY A 53 1.72 -3.07 -1.86
C GLY A 53 2.52 -3.48 -0.64
N TRP A 54 1.98 -4.41 0.14
CA TRP A 54 2.66 -5.05 1.26
C TRP A 54 3.25 -6.38 0.82
N ASP A 55 4.53 -6.60 1.13
CA ASP A 55 5.08 -7.94 1.06
C ASP A 55 4.65 -8.82 2.24
N ALA A 56 4.99 -10.11 2.18
CA ALA A 56 4.66 -11.07 3.24
C ALA A 56 5.27 -10.73 4.62
N ASN A 57 6.27 -9.85 4.67
CA ASN A 57 6.93 -9.39 5.89
C ASN A 57 6.39 -8.04 6.37
N GLY A 58 5.42 -7.44 5.67
CA GLY A 58 4.88 -6.13 5.97
C GLY A 58 5.74 -4.96 5.46
N ASN A 59 6.69 -5.19 4.55
CA ASN A 59 7.43 -4.11 3.90
C ASN A 59 6.60 -3.47 2.78
N VAL A 60 6.76 -2.15 2.61
CA VAL A 60 6.16 -1.42 1.49
C VAL A 60 6.95 -1.70 0.21
N LEU A 61 6.28 -2.19 -0.81
CA LEU A 61 6.78 -2.27 -2.19
C LEU A 61 6.01 -1.28 -3.08
N ALA A 62 6.64 -0.86 -4.17
CA ALA A 62 6.04 -0.05 -5.22
C ALA A 62 6.15 -0.76 -6.57
N CYS A 63 5.10 -0.71 -7.38
CA CYS A 63 5.13 -1.22 -8.74
C CYS A 63 5.80 -0.19 -9.66
N ARG A 64 7.03 -0.49 -10.07
CA ARG A 64 7.86 0.44 -10.84
C ARG A 64 7.51 0.45 -12.32
N SER A 65 7.52 1.64 -12.91
CA SER A 65 7.41 1.81 -14.37
C SER A 65 8.54 1.08 -15.11
N PRO A 66 8.27 0.43 -16.25
CA PRO A 66 9.28 -0.38 -16.91
C PRO A 66 10.41 0.50 -17.42
N LEU A 67 11.65 0.06 -17.22
CA LEU A 67 12.82 0.63 -17.90
C LEU A 67 12.89 0.07 -19.33
N PRO A 68 13.61 0.73 -20.26
CA PRO A 68 13.78 0.20 -21.62
C PRO A 68 14.35 -1.23 -21.60
N GLY A 69 13.59 -2.18 -22.16
CA GLY A 69 13.97 -3.60 -22.21
C GLY A 69 13.60 -4.42 -20.96
N GLU A 70 12.93 -3.83 -19.97
CA GLU A 70 12.46 -4.51 -18.75
C GLU A 70 10.93 -4.50 -18.65
N GLN A 71 10.39 -5.43 -17.87
CA GLN A 71 9.00 -5.42 -17.44
C GLN A 71 8.85 -4.66 -16.11
N SER A 72 7.65 -4.12 -15.87
CA SER A 72 7.31 -3.54 -14.57
C SER A 72 7.41 -4.59 -13.47
N GLN A 73 8.01 -4.22 -12.34
CA GLN A 73 8.22 -5.14 -11.23
C GLN A 73 8.09 -4.43 -9.88
N TRP A 74 7.80 -5.20 -8.85
CA TRP A 74 7.78 -4.73 -7.48
C TRP A 74 9.19 -4.42 -6.99
N VAL A 75 9.42 -3.20 -6.52
CA VAL A 75 10.69 -2.73 -5.97
C VAL A 75 10.47 -2.15 -4.57
N PRO A 76 11.52 -1.91 -3.76
CA PRO A 76 11.35 -1.33 -2.44
C PRO A 76 10.67 0.04 -2.54
N GLY A 77 9.54 0.22 -1.83
CA GLY A 77 8.78 1.46 -1.81
C GLY A 77 9.25 2.46 -0.76
N GLY A 78 10.15 2.06 0.14
CA GLY A 78 10.62 2.86 1.26
C GLY A 78 9.63 2.85 2.43
N LYS A 79 9.52 3.98 3.13
CA LYS A 79 8.52 4.23 4.17
C LYS A 79 7.30 4.91 3.58
N LEU A 80 6.12 4.64 4.12
CA LEU A 80 4.86 5.18 3.62
C LEU A 80 4.17 6.00 4.72
N VAL A 81 3.90 7.28 4.46
CA VAL A 81 3.23 8.17 5.44
C VAL A 81 1.73 8.31 5.23
N GLY A 82 1.17 7.46 4.37
CA GLY A 82 -0.26 7.42 4.09
C GLY A 82 -0.67 8.39 2.98
N VAL A 83 -1.89 8.91 3.09
CA VAL A 83 -2.45 9.81 2.08
C VAL A 83 -2.03 11.26 2.35
N ARG A 84 -1.59 11.98 1.32
CA ARG A 84 -1.22 13.40 1.38
C ARG A 84 -1.76 14.17 0.18
N ALA A 85 -2.06 15.46 0.37
CA ALA A 85 -2.47 16.32 -0.74
C ALA A 85 -1.25 16.76 -1.56
N ILE A 86 -1.38 16.77 -2.89
CA ILE A 86 -0.35 17.34 -3.76
C ILE A 86 -0.16 18.82 -3.37
N ARG A 87 1.09 19.28 -3.34
CA ARG A 87 1.51 20.62 -2.87
C ARG A 87 1.39 20.88 -1.36
N SER A 88 0.95 19.94 -0.53
CA SER A 88 1.05 20.09 0.93
C SER A 88 2.49 19.90 1.42
N GLU A 89 2.84 20.51 2.56
CA GLU A 89 4.17 20.40 3.17
C GLU A 89 4.52 18.94 3.49
N CYS A 90 5.78 18.58 3.32
CA CYS A 90 6.21 17.18 3.40
C CYS A 90 7.41 16.93 4.32
N ILE A 91 8.25 17.93 4.59
CA ILE A 91 9.55 17.69 5.22
C ILE A 91 9.43 17.13 6.64
N LEU A 92 8.41 17.52 7.40
CA LEU A 92 8.18 16.99 8.74
C LEU A 92 7.76 15.51 8.73
N ASP A 93 6.98 15.08 7.73
CA ASP A 93 6.67 13.67 7.54
C ASP A 93 7.93 12.87 7.20
N VAL A 94 8.79 13.42 6.34
CA VAL A 94 10.07 12.80 5.96
C VAL A 94 10.98 12.66 7.18
N TYR A 95 11.18 13.73 7.95
CA TYR A 95 11.97 13.69 9.19
C TYR A 95 11.39 12.72 10.22
N GLY A 96 10.06 12.62 10.33
CA GLY A 96 9.40 11.71 11.27
C GLY A 96 9.65 10.23 10.96
N GLN A 97 9.84 9.87 9.68
CA GLN A 97 10.11 8.49 9.25
C GLN A 97 11.60 8.19 9.05
N SER A 98 12.35 9.17 8.57
CA SER A 98 13.72 9.06 8.09
C SER A 98 14.52 10.26 8.60
N PRO A 99 14.78 10.33 9.92
CA PRO A 99 15.42 11.50 10.54
C PRO A 99 16.84 11.75 10.03
N ASP A 100 17.49 10.72 9.50
CA ASP A 100 18.81 10.75 8.87
C ASP A 100 18.77 10.78 7.34
N PHE A 101 17.56 10.86 6.75
CA PHE A 101 17.30 10.86 5.31
C PHE A 101 17.83 9.62 4.56
N ARG A 102 18.08 8.50 5.23
CA ARG A 102 18.61 7.29 4.59
C ARG A 102 17.53 6.41 3.97
N GLN A 103 16.30 6.55 4.43
CA GLN A 103 15.14 5.87 3.88
C GLN A 103 14.35 6.82 2.98
N HIS A 104 13.96 6.33 1.81
CA HIS A 104 12.97 7.02 0.98
C HIS A 104 11.63 7.05 1.72
N VAL A 105 10.96 8.19 1.69
CA VAL A 105 9.65 8.38 2.29
C VAL A 105 8.68 8.78 1.20
N ALA A 106 7.65 7.98 1.02
CA ALA A 106 6.61 8.16 0.01
C ALA A 106 5.26 8.44 0.66
N ALA A 107 4.36 9.03 -0.12
CA ALA A 107 2.96 9.18 0.20
C ALA A 107 2.11 8.81 -1.03
N GLN A 108 0.79 8.78 -0.85
CA GLN A 108 -0.15 8.63 -1.96
C GLN A 108 -1.12 9.81 -2.00
N SER A 109 -1.46 10.32 -3.17
CA SER A 109 -2.57 11.27 -3.30
C SER A 109 -3.92 10.58 -3.03
N PRO A 110 -4.99 11.34 -2.73
CA PRO A 110 -6.33 10.78 -2.61
C PRO A 110 -6.79 10.01 -3.86
N ASP A 111 -6.33 10.43 -5.05
CA ASP A 111 -6.63 9.77 -6.33
C ASP A 111 -5.62 8.68 -6.73
N GLY A 112 -4.70 8.32 -5.84
CA GLY A 112 -3.82 7.16 -6.01
C GLY A 112 -2.44 7.44 -6.59
N LEU A 113 -2.09 8.69 -6.90
CA LEU A 113 -0.80 9.03 -7.46
C LEU A 113 0.31 8.86 -6.40
N PRO A 114 1.45 8.23 -6.75
CA PRO A 114 2.61 8.17 -5.86
C PRO A 114 3.22 9.56 -5.69
N LEU A 115 3.55 9.89 -4.44
CA LEU A 115 4.10 11.18 -4.06
C LEU A 115 5.46 11.02 -3.38
N PHE A 116 6.37 11.94 -3.71
CA PHE A 116 7.63 12.13 -2.98
C PHE A 116 7.76 13.59 -2.56
N CYS A 117 8.54 13.83 -1.52
CA CYS A 117 8.80 15.17 -1.02
C CYS A 117 9.81 15.85 -1.95
N GLU A 118 9.38 16.91 -2.62
CA GLU A 118 10.25 17.68 -3.51
C GLU A 118 11.13 18.62 -2.67
N TYR A 119 12.42 18.31 -2.60
CA TYR A 119 13.44 19.15 -1.95
C TYR A 119 14.19 19.97 -3.01
N PRO A 120 14.50 21.27 -2.76
CA PRO A 120 14.37 22.03 -1.51
C PRO A 120 13.02 22.72 -1.28
N TRP A 121 12.02 22.48 -2.13
CA TRP A 121 10.78 23.27 -2.11
C TRP A 121 9.73 22.84 -1.09
N ASN A 122 9.94 21.73 -0.37
CA ASN A 122 9.11 21.25 0.75
C ASN A 122 7.63 21.07 0.39
N PHE A 123 7.34 20.34 -0.69
CA PHE A 123 5.97 19.93 -0.96
C PHE A 123 5.88 18.53 -1.55
N TRP A 124 4.75 17.85 -1.32
CA TRP A 124 4.45 16.58 -1.97
C TRP A 124 4.20 16.77 -3.46
N ALA A 125 5.00 16.09 -4.29
CA ALA A 125 4.94 16.13 -5.74
C ALA A 125 4.74 14.73 -6.32
N VAL A 126 4.13 14.66 -7.50
CA VAL A 126 3.96 13.39 -8.22
C VAL A 126 5.28 13.02 -8.88
N HIS A 127 5.79 11.84 -8.59
CA HIS A 127 6.91 11.24 -9.31
C HIS A 127 6.56 9.83 -9.76
N PRO A 128 7.22 9.29 -10.80
CA PRO A 128 7.14 7.87 -11.10
C PRO A 128 7.41 7.03 -9.84
N ALA A 129 6.66 5.95 -9.69
CA ALA A 129 6.86 5.02 -8.60
C ALA A 129 8.19 4.27 -8.78
N ALA A 130 9.23 4.72 -8.06
CA ALA A 130 10.55 4.10 -7.95
C ALA A 130 11.34 3.84 -9.25
#